data_AF-A0A726YKH5-F1
#
_entry.id   AF-A0A726YKH5-F1
#
_cell.length_a   1.000
_cell.length_b   1.000
_cell.length_c   1.000
_cell.angle_alpha   90.00
_cell.angle_beta   90.00
_cell.angle_gamma   90.00
#
_symmetry.space_group_name_H-M   'P 1'
#
loop_
_entity.id
_entity.type
_entity.pdbx_description
1 polymer ?
#
loop_
_entity_poly.entity_id
_entity_poly.type
_entity_poly.pdbx_seq_one_letter_code
_entity_poly.pdbx_strand_id
1 'polypeptide(L)'
;MSKKPWRAGKDLSSVVENMEIGTGQRGDGKDAFVTQRQLADLKLARLSTGAGGKVNLKPGTSLEATLPPPAFPSRPKNFKATGGFGSVLLEWDMPRYRGHSLTEIWRGTEDNLADAVLVATTPGQVYGDPVDPGWKGFYWIRFVNQADVAGPWNDTTGTGAETQADIDSIIDTIQEQINESPIVKNLDEMWSLKAKAGDIKVGIGLVAQEDGTTQIGLAAGNVFIFDPNNPDDQGKYAIPFAVVDGKVVIDEAVMREATIKILNAQHIVADEVKAGISITSPIIRSGTIQNGNFQVDSAGNLRIGSLFSITGNGQITIRSSFENVGLVIRNDRIDVYDANGRLAVRIGRLS
;
A
#
# COMPACT_ATOMS: atom_id res chain seq x y z
N MET A 1 31.58 -21.85 53.03
CA MET A 1 32.80 -21.27 52.43
C MET A 1 33.24 -22.18 51.29
N SER A 2 33.20 -21.72 50.04
CA SER A 2 33.70 -22.50 48.90
C SER A 2 35.21 -22.68 49.04
N LYS A 3 35.69 -23.92 49.06
CA LYS A 3 37.14 -24.20 49.01
C LYS A 3 37.65 -23.66 47.68
N LYS A 4 38.66 -22.77 47.72
CA LYS A 4 39.33 -22.33 46.49
C LYS A 4 39.94 -23.57 45.81
N PRO A 5 39.62 -23.88 44.55
CA PRO A 5 40.08 -25.08 43.88
C PRO A 5 41.58 -25.02 43.54
N TRP A 6 42.15 -23.82 43.48
CA TRP A 6 43.56 -23.56 43.15
C TRP A 6 44.42 -23.37 44.41
N ARG A 7 45.61 -24.00 44.42
CA ARG A 7 46.62 -23.80 45.47
C ARG A 7 47.54 -22.63 45.16
N ALA A 8 47.83 -21.83 46.18
CA ALA A 8 48.76 -20.70 46.08
C ALA A 8 50.22 -21.06 46.43
N GLY A 9 50.50 -22.34 46.71
CA GLY A 9 51.85 -22.82 47.03
C GLY A 9 52.81 -22.68 45.83
N LYS A 10 54.08 -22.41 46.12
CA LYS A 10 55.14 -22.26 45.10
C LYS A 10 55.97 -23.53 44.89
N ASP A 11 55.63 -24.60 45.58
CA ASP A 11 56.26 -25.91 45.44
C ASP A 11 55.76 -26.64 44.17
N LEU A 12 56.56 -27.59 43.68
CA LEU A 12 56.26 -28.34 42.46
C LEU A 12 54.94 -29.11 42.57
N SER A 13 54.60 -29.64 43.74
CA SER A 13 53.35 -30.39 43.94
C SER A 13 52.12 -29.50 43.79
N SER A 14 52.16 -28.27 44.31
CA SER A 14 51.11 -27.26 44.10
C SER A 14 50.95 -26.88 42.62
N VAL A 15 52.07 -26.76 41.87
CA VAL A 15 52.04 -26.45 40.43
C VAL A 15 51.44 -27.61 39.63
N VAL A 16 51.87 -28.84 39.90
CA VAL A 16 51.34 -30.05 39.24
C VAL A 16 49.84 -30.21 39.52
N GLU A 17 49.42 -30.07 40.77
CA GLU A 17 48.00 -30.18 41.14
C GLU A 17 47.14 -29.11 40.44
N ASN A 18 47.60 -27.87 40.37
CA ASN A 18 46.90 -26.81 39.63
C ASN A 18 46.83 -27.14 38.12
N MET A 19 47.90 -27.67 37.52
CA MET A 19 47.89 -28.06 36.10
C MET A 19 46.91 -29.21 35.81
N GLU A 20 46.82 -30.21 36.69
CA GLU A 20 45.87 -31.31 36.55
C GLU A 20 44.41 -30.84 36.71
N ILE A 21 44.14 -29.92 37.64
CA ILE A 21 42.82 -29.29 37.80
C ILE A 21 42.47 -28.47 36.57
N GLY A 22 43.40 -27.63 36.10
CA GLY A 22 43.21 -26.77 34.94
C GLY A 22 43.10 -27.51 33.61
N THR A 23 43.67 -28.71 33.49
CA THR A 23 43.47 -29.58 32.32
C THR A 23 42.28 -30.52 32.46
N GLY A 24 41.56 -30.48 33.59
CA GLY A 24 40.39 -31.32 33.87
C GLY A 24 40.75 -32.79 34.18
N GLN A 25 42.02 -33.10 34.42
CA GLN A 25 42.49 -34.45 34.76
C GLN A 25 42.25 -34.79 36.24
N ARG A 26 42.02 -33.78 37.09
CA ARG A 26 41.73 -33.93 38.53
C ARG A 26 40.49 -33.10 38.90
N GLY A 27 39.56 -33.68 39.66
CA GLY A 27 38.31 -33.03 40.08
C GLY A 27 37.11 -33.38 39.19
N ASP A 28 36.05 -32.57 39.24
CA ASP A 28 34.81 -32.77 38.46
C ASP A 28 34.79 -31.97 37.14
N GLY A 29 35.93 -31.38 36.76
CA GLY A 29 36.13 -30.64 35.51
C GLY A 29 35.52 -29.24 35.48
N LYS A 30 34.81 -28.79 36.52
CA LYS A 30 34.16 -27.46 36.54
C LYS A 30 35.13 -26.29 36.61
N ASP A 31 36.32 -26.54 37.16
CA ASP A 31 37.41 -25.55 37.28
C ASP A 31 38.45 -25.68 36.15
N ALA A 32 38.22 -26.53 35.14
CA ALA A 32 39.14 -26.69 34.03
C ALA A 32 39.23 -25.40 33.19
N PHE A 33 40.39 -25.16 32.58
CA PHE A 33 40.60 -24.02 31.69
C PHE A 33 39.73 -24.14 30.44
N VAL A 34 39.08 -23.04 30.07
CA VAL A 34 38.37 -22.94 28.80
C VAL A 34 39.34 -22.51 27.71
N THR A 35 39.52 -23.35 26.70
CA THR A 35 40.36 -23.03 25.54
C THR A 35 39.60 -22.14 24.54
N GLN A 36 40.36 -21.35 23.77
CA GLN A 36 39.78 -20.54 22.67
C GLN A 36 39.02 -21.43 21.66
N ARG A 37 39.49 -22.66 21.43
CA ARG A 37 38.83 -23.66 20.58
C ARG A 37 37.51 -24.12 21.17
N GLN A 38 37.46 -24.44 22.46
CA GLN A 38 36.20 -24.82 23.13
C GLN A 38 35.17 -23.70 23.10
N LEU A 39 35.57 -22.42 23.24
CA LEU A 39 34.65 -21.30 23.06
C LEU A 39 34.10 -21.22 21.64
N ALA A 40 34.91 -21.55 20.63
CA ALA A 40 34.50 -21.58 19.24
C ALA A 40 33.59 -22.77 18.92
N ASP A 41 33.91 -23.96 19.45
CA ASP A 41 33.12 -25.19 19.27
C ASP A 41 31.76 -25.09 19.96
N LEU A 42 31.71 -24.47 21.15
CA LEU A 42 30.48 -24.13 21.87
C LEU A 42 29.76 -22.92 21.27
N LYS A 43 30.33 -22.31 20.23
CA LYS A 43 29.79 -21.14 19.53
C LYS A 43 29.52 -19.97 20.46
N LEU A 44 30.37 -19.74 21.46
CA LEU A 44 30.33 -18.57 22.34
C LEU A 44 31.27 -17.46 21.84
N ALA A 45 32.22 -17.79 20.97
CA ALA A 45 33.13 -16.86 20.32
C ALA A 45 33.53 -17.33 18.91
N ARG A 46 34.06 -16.43 18.09
CA ARG A 46 34.62 -16.70 16.76
C ARG A 46 36.13 -16.54 16.78
N LEU A 47 36.85 -17.50 16.19
CA LEU A 47 38.30 -17.41 16.00
C LEU A 47 38.59 -16.62 14.72
N SER A 48 39.51 -15.66 14.80
CA SER A 48 40.06 -14.98 13.63
C SER A 48 41.58 -15.00 13.68
N THR A 49 42.22 -15.15 12.54
CA THR A 49 43.69 -15.08 12.42
C THR A 49 44.12 -13.62 12.33
N GLY A 50 44.84 -13.14 13.34
CA GLY A 50 45.51 -11.85 13.33
C GLY A 50 46.86 -11.91 12.63
N ALA A 51 47.47 -10.74 12.43
CA ALA A 51 48.81 -10.63 11.85
C ALA A 51 49.83 -11.45 12.67
N GLY A 52 50.70 -12.20 11.98
CA GLY A 52 51.73 -13.03 12.60
C GLY A 52 51.23 -14.36 13.19
N GLY A 53 50.09 -14.89 12.75
CA GLY A 53 49.60 -16.22 13.14
C GLY A 53 48.95 -16.29 14.53
N LYS A 54 48.73 -15.15 15.18
CA LYS A 54 48.01 -15.07 16.47
C LYS A 54 46.52 -15.28 16.25
N VAL A 55 45.89 -16.04 17.13
CA VAL A 55 44.43 -16.24 17.12
C VAL A 55 43.78 -15.20 18.01
N ASN A 56 42.83 -14.45 17.45
CA ASN A 56 42.01 -13.47 18.16
C ASN A 56 40.59 -14.02 18.31
N LEU A 57 40.00 -13.84 19.50
CA LEU A 57 38.61 -14.16 19.79
C LEU A 57 37.71 -12.95 19.58
N LYS A 58 36.58 -13.14 18.90
CA LYS A 58 35.48 -12.17 18.86
C LYS A 58 34.25 -12.76 19.55
N PRO A 59 33.58 -12.05 20.49
CA PRO A 59 32.34 -12.54 21.10
C PRO A 59 31.24 -12.77 20.06
N GLY A 60 30.39 -13.80 20.26
CA GLY A 60 29.13 -13.95 19.51
C GLY A 60 28.73 -15.40 19.25
N THR A 61 27.42 -15.67 19.30
CA THR A 61 26.84 -16.96 18.91
C THR A 61 26.65 -17.04 17.40
N SER A 62 26.78 -18.24 16.83
CA SER A 62 26.63 -18.44 15.38
C SER A 62 25.17 -18.37 14.90
N LEU A 63 24.20 -18.05 15.77
CA LEU A 63 22.77 -18.05 15.44
C LEU A 63 22.27 -16.71 14.88
N GLU A 64 23.06 -15.65 14.97
CA GLU A 64 22.86 -14.48 14.13
C GLU A 64 23.67 -14.67 12.86
N ALA A 65 23.04 -15.23 11.83
CA ALA A 65 23.32 -14.77 10.49
C ALA A 65 23.05 -13.26 10.53
N THR A 66 24.10 -12.46 10.77
CA THR A 66 24.01 -11.01 10.76
C THR A 66 23.66 -10.62 9.35
N LEU A 67 22.36 -10.60 9.07
CA LEU A 67 21.78 -9.65 8.16
C LEU A 67 22.52 -8.34 8.38
N PRO A 68 22.99 -7.67 7.33
CA PRO A 68 23.54 -6.35 7.56
C PRO A 68 22.49 -5.54 8.38
N PRO A 69 22.88 -4.59 9.24
CA PRO A 69 21.91 -3.83 10.02
C PRO A 69 21.05 -2.97 9.09
N PRO A 70 19.70 -2.90 9.25
CA PRO A 70 18.81 -2.14 8.36
C PRO A 70 19.41 -0.79 7.97
N ALA A 71 19.34 -0.45 6.69
CA ALA A 71 19.90 0.81 6.22
C ALA A 71 19.11 1.99 6.79
N PHE A 72 19.76 3.14 6.93
CA PHE A 72 19.05 4.38 7.22
C PHE A 72 18.05 4.68 6.10
N PRO A 73 16.78 5.02 6.39
CA PRO A 73 15.79 5.24 5.35
C PRO A 73 16.14 6.41 4.42
N SER A 74 15.91 6.23 3.12
CA SER A 74 16.00 7.32 2.15
C SER A 74 14.82 8.29 2.27
N ARG A 75 14.97 9.51 1.74
CA ARG A 75 13.85 10.45 1.56
C ARG A 75 12.80 9.86 0.59
N PRO A 76 11.50 9.89 0.94
CA PRO A 76 10.42 9.57 0.00
C PRO A 76 10.45 10.49 -1.24
N LYS A 77 10.06 9.97 -2.40
CA LYS A 77 10.06 10.69 -3.68
C LYS A 77 8.72 10.54 -4.39
N ASN A 78 8.43 11.50 -5.27
CA ASN A 78 7.21 11.54 -6.09
C ASN A 78 5.92 11.38 -5.26
N PHE A 79 5.89 11.94 -4.05
CA PHE A 79 4.71 11.92 -3.21
C PHE A 79 3.62 12.79 -3.84
N LYS A 80 2.42 12.22 -3.99
CA LYS A 80 1.25 12.86 -4.56
C LYS A 80 0.04 12.56 -3.70
N ALA A 81 -0.84 13.55 -3.60
CA ALA A 81 -2.14 13.42 -2.96
C ALA A 81 -3.23 13.81 -3.97
N THR A 82 -4.22 12.94 -4.16
CA THR A 82 -5.33 13.14 -5.12
C THR A 82 -6.65 12.95 -4.41
N GLY A 83 -7.47 14.00 -4.35
CA GLY A 83 -8.78 13.94 -3.71
C GLY A 83 -9.83 13.23 -4.57
N GLY A 84 -10.56 12.30 -3.95
CA GLY A 84 -11.81 11.76 -4.45
C GLY A 84 -13.01 12.45 -3.79
N PHE A 85 -14.10 11.72 -3.58
CA PHE A 85 -15.28 12.22 -2.85
C PHE A 85 -15.15 12.10 -1.34
N GLY A 86 -14.79 10.91 -0.84
CA GLY A 86 -14.70 10.63 0.60
C GLY A 86 -13.34 10.08 1.01
N SER A 87 -12.32 10.33 0.19
CA SER A 87 -10.96 9.88 0.47
C SER A 87 -9.94 10.65 -0.34
N VAL A 88 -8.72 10.76 0.21
CA VAL A 88 -7.54 11.21 -0.54
C VAL A 88 -6.66 10.00 -0.85
N LEU A 89 -6.39 9.77 -2.13
CA LEU A 89 -5.42 8.78 -2.59
C LEU A 89 -4.00 9.37 -2.49
N LEU A 90 -3.16 8.72 -1.70
CA LEU A 90 -1.76 9.07 -1.48
C LEU A 90 -0.86 8.05 -2.20
N GLU A 91 0.08 8.53 -3.02
CA GLU A 91 0.98 7.69 -3.83
C GLU A 91 2.42 8.19 -3.73
N TRP A 92 3.40 7.28 -3.69
CA TRP A 92 4.83 7.62 -3.70
C TRP A 92 5.69 6.51 -4.34
N ASP A 93 6.97 6.80 -4.58
CA ASP A 93 7.93 5.81 -5.07
C ASP A 93 8.25 4.74 -4.01
N MET A 94 8.38 3.47 -4.45
CA MET A 94 8.81 2.39 -3.58
C MET A 94 10.17 2.68 -2.90
N PRO A 95 10.30 2.47 -1.58
CA PRO A 95 11.54 2.72 -0.84
C PRO A 95 12.72 1.92 -1.39
N ARG A 96 13.82 2.61 -1.74
CA ARG A 96 15.04 2.00 -2.27
C ARG A 96 16.13 1.92 -1.21
N TYR A 97 15.85 1.20 -0.13
CA TYR A 97 16.84 0.89 0.90
C TYR A 97 16.50 -0.44 1.57
N ARG A 98 17.49 -1.03 2.25
CA ARG A 98 17.33 -2.35 2.86
C ARG A 98 16.70 -2.26 4.25
N GLY A 99 15.75 -3.14 4.52
CA GLY A 99 15.07 -3.22 5.82
C GLY A 99 14.02 -2.13 5.99
N HIS A 100 13.32 -1.72 4.93
CA HIS A 100 12.11 -0.93 5.06
C HIS A 100 11.08 -1.69 5.92
N SER A 101 10.44 -0.99 6.85
CA SER A 101 9.37 -1.54 7.68
C SER A 101 8.02 -0.99 7.21
N LEU A 102 7.86 0.32 7.32
CA LEU A 102 6.62 1.02 7.01
C LEU A 102 6.89 2.46 6.57
N THR A 103 5.88 3.06 5.97
CA THR A 103 5.79 4.51 5.73
C THR A 103 4.79 5.07 6.74
N GLU A 104 5.19 6.10 7.46
CA GLU A 104 4.29 6.90 8.28
C GLU A 104 3.62 7.98 7.43
N ILE A 105 2.33 8.21 7.65
CA ILE A 105 1.51 9.17 6.93
C ILE A 105 0.93 10.15 7.94
N TRP A 106 1.28 11.42 7.74
CA TRP A 106 0.92 12.53 8.61
C TRP A 106 0.02 13.51 7.87
N ARG A 107 -1.00 14.03 8.55
CA ARG A 107 -2.01 14.93 7.99
C ARG A 107 -2.18 16.16 8.86
N GLY A 108 -2.37 17.32 8.25
CA GLY A 108 -2.67 18.59 8.92
C GLY A 108 -3.69 19.40 8.13
N THR A 109 -4.39 20.32 8.80
CA THR A 109 -5.32 21.27 8.15
C THR A 109 -4.59 22.50 7.61
N GLU A 110 -3.43 22.83 8.18
CA GLU A 110 -2.55 23.91 7.77
C GLU A 110 -1.24 23.35 7.21
N ASP A 111 -0.53 24.14 6.40
CA ASP A 111 0.79 23.79 5.88
C ASP A 111 1.87 23.98 6.95
N ASN A 112 1.74 23.23 8.04
CA ASN A 112 2.67 23.24 9.16
C ASN A 112 2.93 21.80 9.64
N LEU A 113 4.10 21.28 9.29
CA LEU A 113 4.55 19.94 9.69
C LEU A 113 4.60 19.74 11.21
N ALA A 114 4.80 20.82 12.00
CA ALA A 114 4.86 20.71 13.45
C ALA A 114 3.50 20.35 14.08
N ASP A 115 2.40 20.72 13.41
CA ASP A 115 1.03 20.48 13.87
C ASP A 115 0.39 19.25 13.22
N ALA A 116 1.09 18.62 12.27
CA ALA A 116 0.61 17.42 11.59
C ALA A 116 0.46 16.26 12.58
N VAL A 117 -0.56 15.42 12.37
CA VAL A 117 -0.84 14.23 13.18
C VAL A 117 -0.64 12.96 12.37
N LEU A 118 -0.11 11.91 12.99
CA LEU A 118 0.02 10.59 12.37
C LEU A 118 -1.38 9.99 12.18
N VAL A 119 -1.77 9.76 10.93
CA VAL A 119 -3.10 9.19 10.59
C VAL A 119 -3.03 7.73 10.18
N ALA A 120 -1.89 7.27 9.65
CA ALA A 120 -1.74 5.89 9.21
C ALA A 120 -0.27 5.46 9.10
N THR A 121 -0.08 4.14 9.08
CA THR A 121 1.17 3.52 8.63
C THR A 121 0.87 2.44 7.60
N THR A 122 1.73 2.30 6.60
CA THR A 122 1.58 1.25 5.58
C THR A 122 2.93 0.74 5.10
N PRO A 123 3.09 -0.58 4.88
CA PRO A 123 4.27 -1.12 4.21
C PRO A 123 4.23 -0.89 2.68
N GLY A 124 3.09 -0.45 2.13
CA GLY A 124 2.89 -0.20 0.72
C GLY A 124 3.41 1.15 0.23
N GLN A 125 3.18 1.43 -1.06
CA GLN A 125 3.52 2.71 -1.72
C GLN A 125 2.28 3.57 -2.04
N VAL A 126 1.11 3.11 -1.58
CA VAL A 126 -0.19 3.73 -1.80
C VAL A 126 -1.02 3.62 -0.52
N TYR A 127 -1.81 4.64 -0.25
CA TYR A 127 -2.78 4.65 0.85
C TYR A 127 -3.99 5.51 0.50
N GLY A 128 -5.19 5.00 0.73
CA GLY A 128 -6.42 5.79 0.68
C GLY A 128 -6.78 6.27 2.07
N ASP A 129 -6.70 7.58 2.30
CA ASP A 129 -7.09 8.18 3.56
C ASP A 129 -8.57 8.61 3.52
N PRO A 130 -9.48 7.96 4.27
CA PRO A 130 -10.88 8.37 4.31
C PRO A 130 -11.02 9.72 5.01
N VAL A 131 -11.70 10.65 4.34
CA VAL A 131 -12.01 12.00 4.82
C VAL A 131 -13.42 12.39 4.39
N ASP A 132 -13.98 13.42 5.01
CA ASP A 132 -15.28 13.96 4.61
C ASP A 132 -15.20 14.66 3.24
N PRO A 133 -16.27 14.64 2.43
CA PRO A 133 -16.36 15.45 1.22
C PRO A 133 -16.10 16.94 1.48
N GLY A 134 -15.44 17.61 0.54
CA GLY A 134 -15.03 19.01 0.66
C GLY A 134 -13.86 19.28 1.62
N TRP A 135 -13.25 18.24 2.21
CA TRP A 135 -12.07 18.39 3.05
C TRP A 135 -10.88 19.02 2.30
N LYS A 136 -10.14 19.87 3.02
CA LYS A 136 -8.90 20.56 2.57
C LYS A 136 -7.81 20.39 3.62
N GLY A 137 -6.59 20.11 3.18
CA GLY A 137 -5.43 20.09 4.06
C GLY A 137 -4.17 19.59 3.37
N PHE A 138 -3.21 19.15 4.17
CA PHE A 138 -1.84 18.85 3.76
C PHE A 138 -1.37 17.51 4.31
N TYR A 139 -0.49 16.85 3.55
CA TYR A 139 0.11 15.57 3.92
C TYR A 139 1.64 15.61 3.89
N TRP A 140 2.22 14.80 4.78
CA TRP A 140 3.64 14.47 4.82
C TRP A 140 3.82 12.97 5.04
N ILE A 141 4.91 12.43 4.51
CA ILE A 141 5.30 11.04 4.73
C ILE A 141 6.77 10.94 5.09
N ARG A 142 7.11 9.89 5.85
CA ARG A 142 8.51 9.48 6.07
C ARG A 142 8.61 7.98 6.16
N PHE A 143 9.75 7.44 5.74
CA PHE A 143 10.01 6.00 5.81
C PHE A 143 10.62 5.61 7.16
N VAL A 144 10.25 4.45 7.66
CA VAL A 144 10.77 3.84 8.89
C VAL A 144 11.34 2.47 8.57
N ASN A 145 12.54 2.16 9.08
CA ASN A 145 13.18 0.86 8.89
C ASN A 145 12.79 -0.16 9.98
N GLN A 146 13.22 -1.41 9.84
CA GLN A 146 12.94 -2.50 10.77
C GLN A 146 13.58 -2.32 12.16
N ALA A 147 14.50 -1.37 12.32
CA ALA A 147 15.09 -0.99 13.60
C ALA A 147 14.37 0.21 14.24
N ASP A 148 13.18 0.55 13.74
CA ASP A 148 12.35 1.68 14.19
C ASP A 148 13.03 3.05 14.05
N VAL A 149 13.97 3.16 13.10
CA VAL A 149 14.64 4.43 12.79
C VAL A 149 13.86 5.12 11.67
N ALA A 150 13.36 6.31 11.97
CA ALA A 150 12.70 7.19 11.00
C ALA A 150 13.72 7.93 10.13
N GLY A 151 13.41 8.01 8.83
CA GLY A 151 14.16 8.80 7.87
C GLY A 151 13.71 10.26 7.77
N PRO A 152 14.25 11.00 6.80
CA PRO A 152 13.80 12.35 6.50
C PRO A 152 12.38 12.35 5.92
N TRP A 153 11.67 13.46 6.16
CA TRP A 153 10.37 13.75 5.55
C TRP A 153 10.44 13.87 4.03
N ASN A 154 9.34 13.59 3.35
CA ASN A 154 9.21 13.79 1.91
C ASN A 154 9.50 15.24 1.50
N ASP A 155 9.12 16.22 2.29
CA ASP A 155 9.46 17.65 2.19
C ASP A 155 9.13 18.37 3.52
N THR A 156 9.56 19.61 3.70
CA THR A 156 9.08 20.49 4.78
C THR A 156 7.73 21.11 4.44
N THR A 157 7.50 21.42 3.15
CA THR A 157 6.20 21.92 2.66
C THR A 157 5.24 20.76 2.45
N GLY A 158 4.01 20.91 2.93
CA GLY A 158 2.96 19.92 2.83
C GLY A 158 2.50 19.70 1.40
N THR A 159 2.13 18.45 1.10
CA THR A 159 1.46 18.13 -0.16
C THR A 159 -0.04 18.35 0.03
N GLY A 160 -0.55 19.43 -0.56
CA GLY A 160 -1.95 19.81 -0.45
C GLY A 160 -2.90 18.83 -1.15
N ALA A 161 -4.08 18.63 -0.58
CA ALA A 161 -5.16 17.88 -1.19
C ALA A 161 -6.53 18.49 -0.84
N GLU A 162 -7.46 18.36 -1.79
CA GLU A 162 -8.85 18.77 -1.66
C GLU A 162 -9.73 17.66 -2.22
N THR A 163 -10.68 17.18 -1.43
CA THR A 163 -11.73 16.28 -1.94
C THR A 163 -12.86 17.07 -2.58
N GLN A 164 -13.59 16.43 -3.50
CA GLN A 164 -14.76 17.02 -4.13
C GLN A 164 -15.80 17.42 -3.07
N ALA A 165 -16.48 18.54 -3.30
CA ALA A 165 -17.63 18.94 -2.48
C ALA A 165 -18.71 17.86 -2.48
N ASP A 166 -19.52 17.82 -1.44
CA ASP A 166 -20.64 16.89 -1.40
C ASP A 166 -21.58 17.17 -2.57
N ILE A 167 -21.78 16.17 -3.43
CA ILE A 167 -22.73 16.26 -4.55
C ILE A 167 -24.13 16.64 -4.06
N ASP A 168 -24.50 16.26 -2.84
CA ASP A 168 -25.83 16.61 -2.29
C ASP A 168 -25.93 18.14 -2.12
N SER A 169 -24.86 18.80 -1.66
CA SER A 169 -24.79 20.26 -1.58
C SER A 169 -24.84 20.94 -2.95
N ILE A 170 -24.24 20.32 -3.97
CA ILE A 170 -24.30 20.82 -5.36
C ILE A 170 -25.73 20.68 -5.89
N ILE A 171 -26.38 19.54 -5.66
CA ILE A 171 -27.77 19.30 -6.04
C ILE A 171 -28.70 20.30 -5.35
N ASP A 172 -28.54 20.52 -4.05
CA ASP A 172 -29.33 21.50 -3.30
C ASP A 172 -29.15 22.91 -3.85
N THR A 173 -27.90 23.30 -4.14
CA THR A 173 -27.59 24.61 -4.76
C THR A 173 -28.25 24.74 -6.13
N ILE A 174 -28.16 23.70 -6.97
CA ILE A 174 -28.80 23.68 -8.30
C ILE A 174 -30.32 23.76 -8.14
N GLN A 175 -30.90 23.04 -7.18
CA GLN A 175 -32.34 23.04 -6.93
C GLN A 175 -32.81 24.42 -6.45
N GLU A 176 -32.05 25.08 -5.58
CA GLU A 176 -32.30 26.45 -5.15
C GLU A 176 -32.24 27.42 -6.34
N GLN A 177 -31.19 27.36 -7.15
CA GLN A 177 -31.04 28.17 -8.37
C GLN A 177 -32.18 27.94 -9.38
N ILE A 178 -32.62 26.69 -9.56
CA ILE A 178 -33.78 26.35 -10.40
C ILE A 178 -35.05 26.96 -9.81
N ASN A 179 -35.29 26.83 -8.51
CA ASN A 179 -36.46 27.40 -7.85
C ASN A 179 -36.47 28.94 -7.89
N GLU A 180 -35.28 29.56 -7.92
CA GLU A 180 -35.13 31.00 -8.04
C GLU A 180 -35.24 31.53 -9.48
N SER A 181 -35.17 30.65 -10.48
CA SER A 181 -35.22 31.00 -11.90
C SER A 181 -36.53 31.75 -12.24
N PRO A 182 -36.45 32.80 -13.08
CA PRO A 182 -37.62 33.51 -13.59
C PRO A 182 -38.67 32.57 -14.20
N ILE A 183 -38.24 31.52 -14.92
CA ILE A 183 -39.16 30.61 -15.60
C ILE A 183 -39.99 29.77 -14.63
N VAL A 184 -39.44 29.46 -13.45
CA VAL A 184 -40.13 28.71 -12.39
C VAL A 184 -41.03 29.64 -11.57
N LYS A 185 -40.56 30.86 -11.26
CA LYS A 185 -41.33 31.85 -10.50
C LYS A 185 -42.58 32.34 -11.24
N ASN A 186 -42.50 32.55 -12.55
CA ASN A 186 -43.60 33.08 -13.37
C ASN A 186 -44.08 32.06 -14.42
N LEU A 187 -44.31 30.83 -13.97
CA LEU A 187 -44.66 29.66 -14.80
C LEU A 187 -45.85 29.91 -15.77
N ASP A 188 -46.88 30.63 -15.30
CA ASP A 188 -48.07 30.90 -16.11
C ASP A 188 -47.88 32.08 -17.10
N GLU A 189 -46.89 32.96 -16.92
CA GLU A 189 -46.68 34.12 -17.82
C GLU A 189 -45.57 33.88 -18.86
N MET A 190 -44.56 33.06 -18.55
CA MET A 190 -43.35 32.93 -19.37
C MET A 190 -43.34 31.75 -20.36
N TRP A 191 -44.40 30.94 -20.38
CA TRP A 191 -44.49 29.80 -21.28
C TRP A 191 -45.11 30.18 -22.63
N SER A 192 -44.31 30.05 -23.68
CA SER A 192 -44.62 30.45 -25.05
C SER A 192 -45.50 29.44 -25.79
N LEU A 193 -45.45 28.15 -25.41
CA LEU A 193 -46.29 27.08 -25.96
C LEU A 193 -46.88 26.26 -24.81
N LYS A 194 -48.21 26.11 -24.81
CA LYS A 194 -48.96 25.38 -23.78
C LYS A 194 -49.94 24.41 -24.41
N ALA A 195 -50.02 23.21 -23.84
CA ALA A 195 -51.15 22.32 -24.05
C ALA A 195 -51.75 21.93 -22.70
N LYS A 196 -53.08 21.81 -22.66
CA LYS A 196 -53.83 21.44 -21.46
C LYS A 196 -54.77 20.28 -21.79
N ALA A 197 -54.73 19.25 -20.97
CA ALA A 197 -55.69 18.14 -21.00
C ALA A 197 -56.17 17.88 -19.57
N GLY A 198 -57.42 18.23 -19.26
CA GLY A 198 -57.91 18.25 -17.87
C GLY A 198 -57.06 19.18 -17.01
N ASP A 199 -56.53 18.69 -15.90
CA ASP A 199 -55.63 19.45 -15.00
C ASP A 199 -54.15 19.38 -15.38
N ILE A 200 -53.80 18.56 -16.38
CA ILE A 200 -52.43 18.40 -16.84
C ILE A 200 -52.07 19.58 -17.74
N LYS A 201 -51.05 20.34 -17.34
CA LYS A 201 -50.41 21.39 -18.15
C LYS A 201 -49.04 20.89 -18.61
N VAL A 202 -48.74 21.06 -19.90
CA VAL A 202 -47.39 20.88 -20.46
C VAL A 202 -46.99 22.12 -21.23
N GLY A 203 -45.70 22.40 -21.31
CA GLY A 203 -45.22 23.49 -22.13
C GLY A 203 -43.74 23.79 -22.04
N ILE A 204 -43.38 24.77 -22.85
CA ILE A 204 -42.00 25.22 -23.06
C ILE A 204 -41.97 26.71 -22.75
N GLY A 205 -41.02 27.12 -21.90
CA GLY A 205 -40.72 28.52 -21.64
C GLY A 205 -39.34 28.89 -22.15
N LEU A 206 -39.21 30.12 -22.64
CA LEU A 206 -37.96 30.70 -23.14
C LEU A 206 -37.77 32.05 -22.44
N VAL A 207 -36.61 32.26 -21.82
CA VAL A 207 -36.26 33.51 -21.13
C VAL A 207 -35.04 34.11 -21.80
N ALA A 208 -35.08 35.43 -22.02
CA ALA A 208 -33.93 36.26 -22.33
C ALA A 208 -34.05 37.56 -21.55
N GLN A 209 -33.04 37.91 -20.75
CA GLN A 209 -33.00 39.12 -19.93
C GLN A 209 -31.88 40.06 -20.39
N GLU A 210 -31.99 41.34 -20.06
CA GLU A 210 -31.00 42.37 -20.41
C GLU A 210 -29.63 42.13 -19.76
N ASP A 211 -29.59 41.40 -18.64
CA ASP A 211 -28.35 40.99 -17.95
C ASP A 211 -27.59 39.85 -18.66
N GLY A 212 -28.13 39.36 -19.79
CA GLY A 212 -27.57 38.27 -20.58
C GLY A 212 -28.06 36.88 -20.20
N THR A 213 -28.92 36.74 -19.19
CA THR A 213 -29.50 35.45 -18.80
C THR A 213 -30.40 34.91 -19.91
N THR A 214 -30.11 33.71 -20.42
CA THR A 214 -30.96 32.98 -21.36
C THR A 214 -31.29 31.59 -20.82
N GLN A 215 -32.56 31.18 -20.87
CA GLN A 215 -33.01 29.91 -20.29
C GLN A 215 -34.08 29.23 -21.16
N ILE A 216 -34.04 27.90 -21.20
CA ILE A 216 -35.10 27.05 -21.74
C ILE A 216 -35.61 26.18 -20.59
N GLY A 217 -36.92 26.25 -20.32
CA GLY A 217 -37.58 25.41 -19.33
C GLY A 217 -38.58 24.48 -20.01
N LEU A 218 -38.53 23.21 -19.64
CA LEU A 218 -39.45 22.18 -20.12
C LEU A 218 -40.25 21.64 -18.94
N ALA A 219 -41.57 21.74 -19.02
CA ALA A 219 -42.46 21.12 -18.06
C ALA A 219 -43.27 20.04 -18.78
N ALA A 220 -42.80 18.82 -18.61
CA ALA A 220 -43.36 17.63 -19.19
C ALA A 220 -43.07 16.44 -18.27
N GLY A 221 -43.94 15.43 -18.27
CA GLY A 221 -43.66 14.16 -17.60
C GLY A 221 -42.54 13.39 -18.29
N ASN A 222 -42.41 13.53 -19.61
CA ASN A 222 -41.35 12.93 -20.41
C ASN A 222 -40.76 13.95 -21.40
N VAL A 223 -39.45 13.91 -21.60
CA VAL A 223 -38.71 14.69 -22.62
C VAL A 223 -37.92 13.73 -23.49
N PHE A 224 -37.95 13.91 -24.81
CA PHE A 224 -37.18 13.09 -25.74
C PHE A 224 -36.54 13.99 -26.79
N ILE A 225 -35.27 13.73 -27.10
CA ILE A 225 -34.59 14.27 -28.27
C ILE A 225 -34.46 13.11 -29.26
N PHE A 226 -34.97 13.28 -30.48
CA PHE A 226 -34.92 12.26 -31.53
C PHE A 226 -34.75 12.92 -32.90
N ASP A 227 -34.19 12.20 -33.87
CA ASP A 227 -34.10 12.65 -35.27
C ASP A 227 -35.34 12.20 -36.05
N PRO A 228 -36.29 13.10 -36.39
CA PRO A 228 -37.50 12.72 -37.09
C PRO A 228 -37.27 12.27 -38.54
N ASN A 229 -36.09 12.53 -39.11
CA ASN A 229 -35.77 12.22 -40.51
C ASN A 229 -35.06 10.89 -40.69
N ASN A 230 -34.68 10.22 -39.60
CA ASN A 230 -33.94 8.96 -39.64
C ASN A 230 -34.58 7.85 -38.77
N PRO A 231 -35.83 7.42 -39.07
CA PRO A 231 -36.42 6.25 -38.44
C PRO A 231 -35.76 4.95 -38.93
N ASP A 232 -35.78 3.91 -38.10
CA ASP A 232 -35.43 2.55 -38.52
C ASP A 232 -36.48 1.94 -39.48
N ASP A 233 -36.20 0.75 -40.02
CA ASP A 233 -37.09 0.02 -40.93
C ASP A 233 -38.47 -0.34 -40.32
N GLN A 234 -38.63 -0.18 -39.00
CA GLN A 234 -39.87 -0.38 -38.26
C GLN A 234 -40.56 0.95 -37.88
N GLY A 235 -40.05 2.08 -38.34
CA GLY A 235 -40.59 3.41 -38.03
C GLY A 235 -40.24 3.93 -36.63
N LYS A 236 -39.25 3.35 -35.95
CA LYS A 236 -38.80 3.80 -34.62
C LYS A 236 -37.65 4.78 -34.74
N TYR A 237 -37.67 5.80 -33.89
CA TYR A 237 -36.62 6.81 -33.84
C TYR A 237 -35.58 6.47 -32.78
N ALA A 238 -34.30 6.77 -33.08
CA ALA A 238 -33.26 6.78 -32.07
C ALA A 238 -33.50 7.92 -31.07
N ILE A 239 -33.36 7.63 -29.78
CA ILE A 239 -33.58 8.58 -28.69
C ILE A 239 -32.25 8.73 -27.92
N PRO A 240 -31.31 9.57 -28.41
CA PRO A 240 -30.02 9.77 -27.76
C PRO A 240 -30.13 10.34 -26.35
N PHE A 241 -31.21 11.07 -26.04
CA PHE A 241 -31.45 11.65 -24.72
C PHE A 241 -32.94 11.61 -24.39
N ALA A 242 -33.28 11.12 -23.21
CA ALA A 242 -34.64 11.18 -22.68
C ALA A 242 -34.67 11.46 -21.18
N VAL A 243 -35.73 12.12 -20.74
CA VAL A 243 -36.17 12.13 -19.34
C VAL A 243 -37.47 11.35 -19.27
N VAL A 244 -37.49 10.24 -18.55
CA VAL A 244 -38.66 9.38 -18.37
C VAL A 244 -38.69 8.90 -16.93
N ASP A 245 -39.85 8.97 -16.27
CA ASP A 245 -40.03 8.58 -14.87
C ASP A 245 -39.00 9.24 -13.92
N GLY A 246 -38.67 10.51 -14.20
CA GLY A 246 -37.70 11.29 -13.42
C GLY A 246 -36.24 10.86 -13.60
N LYS A 247 -35.95 9.95 -14.55
CA LYS A 247 -34.59 9.49 -14.85
C LYS A 247 -34.13 10.00 -16.20
N VAL A 248 -32.86 10.33 -16.28
CA VAL A 248 -32.19 10.63 -17.55
C VAL A 248 -31.68 9.33 -18.15
N VAL A 249 -32.02 9.09 -19.42
CA VAL A 249 -31.53 7.97 -20.23
C VAL A 249 -30.73 8.56 -21.39
N ILE A 250 -29.51 8.07 -21.57
CA ILE A 250 -28.60 8.50 -22.63
C ILE A 250 -28.07 7.25 -23.31
N ASP A 251 -28.09 7.25 -24.65
CA ASP A 251 -27.57 6.13 -25.45
C ASP A 251 -26.04 6.20 -25.56
N GLU A 252 -25.50 7.37 -25.90
CA GLU A 252 -24.06 7.63 -25.97
C GLU A 252 -23.72 9.02 -25.41
N ALA A 253 -22.65 9.09 -24.61
CA ALA A 253 -22.16 10.33 -24.03
C ALA A 253 -20.64 10.46 -24.22
N VAL A 254 -20.20 11.57 -24.81
CA VAL A 254 -18.78 11.96 -24.86
C VAL A 254 -18.56 13.03 -23.80
N MET A 255 -17.81 12.69 -22.75
CA MET A 255 -17.54 13.57 -21.60
C MET A 255 -16.04 13.82 -21.46
N ARG A 256 -15.64 15.09 -21.31
CA ARG A 256 -14.26 15.45 -21.01
C ARG A 256 -13.91 15.15 -19.55
N GLU A 257 -14.83 15.46 -18.65
CA GLU A 257 -14.70 15.26 -17.21
C GLU A 257 -16.10 14.97 -16.63
N ALA A 258 -16.19 13.97 -15.76
CA ALA A 258 -17.43 13.57 -15.12
C ALA A 258 -17.16 13.15 -13.67
N THR A 259 -17.99 13.65 -12.77
CA THR A 259 -17.89 13.45 -11.32
C THR A 259 -19.13 12.68 -10.88
N ILE A 260 -18.98 11.39 -10.53
CA ILE A 260 -20.09 10.45 -10.29
C ILE A 260 -20.01 9.90 -8.86
N LYS A 261 -20.97 10.21 -7.99
CA LYS A 261 -21.04 9.73 -6.60
C LYS A 261 -21.09 8.19 -6.54
N ILE A 262 -21.95 7.60 -7.39
CA ILE A 262 -22.17 6.15 -7.46
C ILE A 262 -22.26 5.76 -8.94
N LEU A 263 -21.28 4.98 -9.41
CA LEU A 263 -21.29 4.38 -10.74
C LEU A 263 -21.71 2.91 -10.63
N ASN A 264 -22.93 2.60 -11.06
CA ASN A 264 -23.37 1.22 -11.23
C ASN A 264 -23.28 0.84 -12.71
N ALA A 265 -22.17 0.20 -13.09
CA ALA A 265 -21.89 -0.21 -14.46
C ALA A 265 -21.62 -1.72 -14.52
N GLN A 266 -22.08 -2.36 -15.59
CA GLN A 266 -21.76 -3.78 -15.85
C GLN A 266 -20.31 -3.96 -16.31
N HIS A 267 -19.82 -3.01 -17.12
CA HIS A 267 -18.47 -3.03 -17.67
C HIS A 267 -17.87 -1.63 -17.62
N ILE A 268 -16.60 -1.55 -17.23
CA ILE A 268 -15.78 -0.34 -17.26
C ILE A 268 -14.53 -0.68 -18.07
N VAL A 269 -14.33 0.00 -19.19
CA VAL A 269 -13.11 -0.06 -20.00
C VAL A 269 -12.42 1.29 -19.87
N ALA A 270 -11.22 1.30 -19.30
CA ALA A 270 -10.45 2.50 -19.05
C ALA A 270 -8.96 2.18 -19.20
N ASP A 271 -8.18 3.17 -19.63
CA ASP A 271 -6.72 3.06 -19.69
C ASP A 271 -6.11 2.98 -18.28
N GLU A 272 -6.74 3.64 -17.31
CA GLU A 272 -6.31 3.66 -15.91
C GLU A 272 -7.51 3.65 -14.96
N VAL A 273 -7.42 2.84 -13.90
CA VAL A 273 -8.38 2.83 -12.78
C VAL A 273 -7.62 3.02 -11.48
N LYS A 274 -7.79 4.19 -10.86
CA LYS A 274 -7.25 4.50 -9.54
C LYS A 274 -8.31 4.25 -8.48
N ALA A 275 -8.13 3.21 -7.67
CA ALA A 275 -9.03 2.90 -6.56
C ALA A 275 -8.42 3.37 -5.24
N GLY A 276 -9.11 4.30 -4.56
CA GLY A 276 -8.67 4.84 -3.27
C GLY A 276 -8.67 3.81 -2.15
N ILE A 277 -9.74 3.02 -2.05
CA ILE A 277 -10.00 2.20 -0.85
C ILE A 277 -9.83 0.71 -1.13
N SER A 278 -10.63 0.16 -2.04
CA SER A 278 -10.63 -1.28 -2.29
C SER A 278 -11.13 -1.61 -3.69
N ILE A 279 -10.70 -2.77 -4.18
CA ILE A 279 -11.28 -3.47 -5.32
C ILE A 279 -11.59 -4.87 -4.83
N THR A 280 -12.87 -5.27 -4.83
CA THR A 280 -13.29 -6.56 -4.28
C THR A 280 -13.51 -7.57 -5.40
N SER A 281 -12.96 -8.78 -5.22
CA SER A 281 -13.08 -9.90 -6.16
C SER A 281 -12.65 -9.64 -7.62
N PRO A 282 -11.57 -8.87 -7.91
CA PRO A 282 -11.12 -8.72 -9.29
C PRO A 282 -10.43 -10.00 -9.79
N ILE A 283 -10.59 -10.31 -11.07
CA ILE A 283 -9.66 -11.18 -11.78
C ILE A 283 -8.59 -10.30 -12.42
N ILE A 284 -7.36 -10.41 -11.94
CA ILE A 284 -6.22 -9.65 -12.48
C ILE A 284 -5.46 -10.57 -13.44
N ARG A 285 -5.35 -10.18 -14.71
CA ARG A 285 -4.58 -10.90 -15.73
C ARG A 285 -3.30 -10.13 -16.03
N SER A 286 -2.16 -10.84 -16.01
CA SER A 286 -0.82 -10.26 -16.28
C SER A 286 -0.47 -9.04 -15.41
N GLY A 287 -1.06 -8.95 -14.21
CA GLY A 287 -0.88 -7.81 -13.32
C GLY A 287 0.42 -7.86 -12.54
N THR A 288 0.97 -6.68 -12.26
CA THR A 288 2.01 -6.50 -11.24
C THR A 288 1.34 -6.07 -9.94
N ILE A 289 1.67 -6.72 -8.83
CA ILE A 289 1.21 -6.34 -7.48
C ILE A 289 2.44 -5.86 -6.72
N GLN A 290 2.39 -4.64 -6.19
CA GLN A 290 3.45 -4.05 -5.37
C GLN A 290 2.85 -3.56 -4.06
N ASN A 291 2.77 -4.45 -3.06
CA ASN A 291 2.25 -4.14 -1.74
C ASN A 291 3.32 -4.44 -0.67
N GLY A 292 4.30 -3.54 -0.57
CA GLY A 292 5.40 -3.66 0.37
C GLY A 292 6.17 -4.97 0.20
N ASN A 293 6.10 -5.82 1.21
CA ASN A 293 6.74 -7.14 1.17
C ASN A 293 6.04 -8.12 0.23
N PHE A 294 4.74 -7.99 0.00
CA PHE A 294 3.99 -8.85 -0.92
C PHE A 294 4.08 -8.30 -2.35
N GLN A 295 4.73 -9.04 -3.23
CA GLN A 295 4.95 -8.64 -4.61
C GLN A 295 4.66 -9.76 -5.59
N VAL A 296 4.05 -9.41 -6.72
CA VAL A 296 3.86 -10.27 -7.89
C VAL A 296 4.34 -9.49 -9.11
N ASP A 297 5.22 -10.07 -9.93
CA ASP A 297 5.69 -9.45 -11.16
C ASP A 297 5.01 -10.03 -12.41
N SER A 298 5.19 -9.35 -13.55
CA SER A 298 4.60 -9.77 -14.83
C SER A 298 5.12 -11.11 -15.35
N ALA A 299 6.23 -11.63 -14.81
CA ALA A 299 6.75 -12.95 -15.12
C ALA A 299 6.16 -14.06 -14.23
N GLY A 300 5.22 -13.73 -13.35
CA GLY A 300 4.54 -14.68 -12.46
C GLY A 300 5.37 -15.05 -11.22
N ASN A 301 6.44 -14.31 -10.91
CA ASN A 301 7.15 -14.54 -9.65
C ASN A 301 6.38 -13.89 -8.50
N LEU A 302 6.23 -14.63 -7.40
CA LEU A 302 5.69 -14.13 -6.13
C LEU A 302 6.82 -14.01 -5.12
N ARG A 303 6.89 -12.88 -4.42
CA ARG A 303 7.82 -12.66 -3.30
C ARG A 303 7.07 -12.14 -2.07
N ILE A 304 7.39 -12.67 -0.90
CA ILE A 304 6.97 -12.12 0.40
C ILE A 304 8.24 -11.81 1.20
N GLY A 305 8.63 -10.53 1.19
CA GLY A 305 9.91 -10.09 1.72
C GLY A 305 11.09 -10.82 1.06
N SER A 306 12.08 -11.19 1.86
CA SER A 306 13.28 -11.90 1.38
C SER A 306 13.25 -13.42 1.62
N LEU A 307 12.27 -13.92 2.36
CA LEU A 307 12.30 -15.27 2.93
C LEU A 307 11.36 -16.24 2.22
N PHE A 308 10.33 -15.75 1.54
CA PHE A 308 9.40 -16.57 0.79
C PHE A 308 9.36 -16.11 -0.67
N SER A 309 9.59 -17.03 -1.59
CA SER A 309 9.41 -16.75 -3.02
C SER A 309 8.97 -17.98 -3.81
N ILE A 310 8.21 -17.71 -4.87
CA ILE A 310 7.82 -18.67 -5.90
C ILE A 310 8.26 -18.07 -7.24
N THR A 311 8.99 -18.81 -8.05
CA THR A 311 9.38 -18.36 -9.38
C THR A 311 8.32 -18.75 -10.41
N GLY A 312 8.25 -18.04 -11.53
CA GLY A 312 7.39 -18.40 -12.67
C GLY A 312 7.66 -19.80 -13.24
N ASN A 313 8.82 -20.40 -12.91
CA ASN A 313 9.18 -21.78 -13.27
C ASN A 313 8.80 -22.81 -12.20
N GLY A 314 8.06 -22.42 -11.15
CA GLY A 314 7.57 -23.33 -10.11
C GLY A 314 8.57 -23.67 -8.99
N GLN A 315 9.71 -22.97 -8.91
CA GLN A 315 10.64 -23.16 -7.80
C GLN A 315 10.16 -22.39 -6.57
N ILE A 316 10.13 -23.05 -5.41
CA ILE A 316 9.66 -22.47 -4.15
C ILE A 316 10.82 -22.41 -3.18
N THR A 317 10.99 -21.26 -2.52
CA THR A 317 11.95 -21.07 -1.43
C THR A 317 11.22 -20.52 -0.22
N ILE A 318 11.33 -21.21 0.90
CA ILE A 318 10.83 -20.80 2.21
C ILE A 318 11.99 -20.87 3.18
N ARG A 319 12.47 -19.73 3.69
CA ARG A 319 13.63 -19.68 4.57
C ARG A 319 13.32 -18.98 5.89
N SER A 320 14.04 -19.34 6.94
CA SER A 320 14.03 -18.60 8.21
C SER A 320 15.23 -17.66 8.36
N SER A 321 16.21 -17.74 7.46
CA SER A 321 17.39 -16.87 7.43
C SER A 321 17.93 -16.75 5.99
N PHE A 322 18.98 -15.95 5.81
CA PHE A 322 19.67 -15.82 4.52
C PHE A 322 20.63 -16.99 4.25
N GLU A 323 20.93 -17.78 5.27
CA GLU A 323 21.58 -19.07 5.10
C GLU A 323 20.60 -20.08 4.50
N ASN A 324 21.09 -21.25 4.11
CA ASN A 324 20.21 -22.32 3.65
C ASN A 324 19.50 -22.94 4.85
N VAL A 325 18.58 -22.24 5.52
CA VAL A 325 17.77 -22.77 6.63
C VAL A 325 16.31 -22.70 6.22
N GLY A 326 15.64 -23.85 6.15
CA GLY A 326 14.27 -23.96 5.68
C GLY A 326 14.11 -24.96 4.53
N LEU A 327 13.20 -24.66 3.61
CA LEU A 327 12.73 -25.56 2.56
C LEU A 327 12.93 -24.95 1.17
N VAL A 328 13.49 -25.74 0.26
CA VAL A 328 13.69 -25.38 -1.14
C VAL A 328 13.10 -26.48 -2.03
N ILE A 329 12.13 -26.14 -2.86
CA ILE A 329 11.54 -27.03 -3.86
C ILE A 329 12.06 -26.61 -5.23
N ARG A 330 12.66 -27.56 -5.93
CA ARG A 330 13.09 -27.46 -7.33
C ARG A 330 12.36 -28.52 -8.16
N ASN A 331 12.55 -28.47 -9.47
CA ASN A 331 11.88 -29.37 -10.42
C ASN A 331 12.21 -30.86 -10.18
N ASP A 332 13.38 -31.15 -9.63
CA ASP A 332 13.93 -32.51 -9.47
C ASP A 332 14.06 -32.95 -8.01
N ARG A 333 13.89 -32.05 -7.04
CA ARG A 333 14.10 -32.33 -5.62
C ARG A 333 13.45 -31.33 -4.67
N ILE A 334 13.23 -31.81 -3.45
CA ILE A 334 12.86 -31.05 -2.26
C ILE A 334 14.00 -31.18 -1.27
N ASP A 335 14.60 -30.05 -0.89
CA ASP A 335 15.67 -29.96 0.09
C ASP A 335 15.16 -29.26 1.36
N VAL A 336 15.35 -29.89 2.52
CA VAL A 336 15.12 -29.30 3.84
C VAL A 336 16.45 -29.18 4.56
N TYR A 337 16.71 -28.00 5.10
CA TYR A 337 17.95 -27.69 5.81
C TYR A 337 17.68 -27.39 7.28
N ASP A 338 18.57 -27.87 8.15
CA ASP A 338 18.52 -27.65 9.59
C ASP A 338 18.90 -26.21 10.00
N ALA A 339 18.79 -25.92 11.29
CA ALA A 339 19.15 -24.61 11.87
C ALA A 339 20.64 -24.23 11.70
N ASN A 340 21.50 -25.16 11.28
CA ASN A 340 22.91 -24.91 10.99
C ASN A 340 23.18 -24.79 9.47
N GLY A 341 22.13 -24.74 8.65
CA GLY A 341 22.25 -24.66 7.20
C GLY A 341 22.63 -25.97 6.51
N ARG A 342 22.60 -27.10 7.24
CA ARG A 342 23.00 -28.42 6.73
C ARG A 342 21.80 -29.14 6.15
N LEU A 343 22.00 -29.83 5.04
CA LEU A 343 20.95 -30.65 4.43
C LEU A 343 20.53 -31.74 5.42
N ALA A 344 19.27 -31.67 5.87
CA ALA A 344 18.68 -32.62 6.81
C ALA A 344 17.84 -33.68 6.08
N VAL A 345 17.11 -33.25 5.04
CA VAL A 345 16.25 -34.13 4.23
C VAL A 345 16.39 -33.76 2.76
N ARG A 346 16.51 -34.76 1.90
CA ARG A 346 16.36 -34.63 0.46
C ARG A 346 15.39 -35.68 -0.06
N ILE A 347 14.42 -35.25 -0.86
CA ILE A 347 13.48 -36.10 -1.58
C ILE A 347 13.59 -35.76 -3.06
N GLY A 348 13.83 -36.73 -3.93
CA GLY A 348 14.05 -36.49 -5.37
C GLY A 348 15.35 -37.13 -5.85
N ARG A 349 15.83 -36.72 -7.02
CA ARG A 349 16.99 -37.38 -7.66
C ARG A 349 18.21 -37.42 -6.72
N LEU A 350 18.67 -38.64 -6.42
CA LEU A 350 19.80 -38.94 -5.52
C LEU A 350 21.17 -38.93 -6.22
N SER A 351 21.22 -38.56 -7.50
CA SER A 351 22.41 -38.62 -8.36
C SER A 351 23.28 -37.38 -8.25
#